data_AF-A0A838J6S7-F1
#
_entry.id   AF-A0A838J6S7-F1
#
_cell.length_a   1.000
_cell.length_b   1.000
_cell.length_c   1.000
_cell.angle_alpha   90.00
_cell.angle_beta   90.00
_cell.angle_gamma   90.00
#
_symmetry.space_group_name_H-M   'P 1'
#
loop_
_entity.id
_entity.type
_entity.pdbx_description
1 polymer ?
#
loop_
_entity_poly.entity_id
_entity_poly.type
_entity_poly.pdbx_seq_one_letter_code
_entity_poly.pdbx_strand_id
1 'polypeptide(L)'
;MLDELLLYARRDPITKRVLSEAVTGWQHVLETLILEEMEAGRFRADLDAKSAALTLMAFCQGIGLLLLTQPEDIDGIMRQFAQWFGTLSPLQERE
;
A
#
# COMPACT_ATOMS: atom_id res chain seq x y z
N MET A 1 4.25 0.42 20.75
CA MET A 1 3.75 -0.23 19.51
C MET A 1 2.88 0.74 18.73
N LEU A 2 2.77 0.61 17.40
CA LEU A 2 1.85 1.43 16.60
C LEU A 2 0.41 1.30 17.12
N ASP A 3 0.02 0.10 17.56
CA ASP A 3 -1.31 -0.18 18.11
C ASP A 3 -1.63 0.61 19.39
N GLU A 4 -0.64 0.81 20.26
CA GLU A 4 -0.79 1.63 21.46
C GLU A 4 -0.96 3.10 21.11
N LEU A 5 -0.24 3.59 20.08
CA LEU A 5 -0.40 4.94 19.56
C LEU A 5 -1.78 5.13 18.92
N LEU A 6 -2.30 4.13 18.19
CA LEU A 6 -3.66 4.14 17.65
C LEU A 6 -4.71 4.16 18.76
N LEU A 7 -4.53 3.38 19.83
CA LEU A 7 -5.40 3.37 21.00
C LEU A 7 -5.37 4.71 21.76
N TYR A 8 -4.19 5.32 21.87
CA TYR A 8 -4.02 6.63 22.50
C TYR A 8 -4.66 7.74 21.66
N ALA A 9 -4.46 7.72 20.34
CA ALA A 9 -5.07 8.65 19.39
C ALA A 9 -6.61 8.64 19.44
N ARG A 10 -7.25 7.54 19.86
CA ARG A 10 -8.72 7.53 20.07
C ARG A 10 -9.16 8.41 21.22
N ARG A 11 -8.29 8.66 22.20
CA ARG A 11 -8.60 9.38 23.44
C ARG A 11 -8.02 10.80 23.46
N ASP A 12 -6.95 11.04 22.72
CA ASP A 12 -6.32 12.36 22.59
C ASP A 12 -6.55 12.99 21.20
N PRO A 13 -7.32 14.09 21.10
CA PRO A 13 -7.59 14.79 19.84
C PRO A 13 -6.34 15.29 19.12
N ILE A 14 -5.29 15.67 19.86
CA ILE A 14 -4.04 16.17 19.27
C ILE A 14 -3.32 15.03 18.56
N THR A 15 -3.11 13.91 19.26
CA THR A 15 -2.51 12.71 18.66
C THR A 15 -3.35 12.20 17.49
N LYS A 16 -4.70 12.22 17.59
CA LYS A 16 -5.59 11.88 16.49
C LYS A 16 -5.31 12.71 15.24
N ARG A 17 -5.18 14.02 15.41
CA ARG A 17 -4.95 14.94 14.31
C ARG A 17 -3.61 14.67 13.64
N VAL A 18 -2.53 14.57 14.42
CA VAL A 18 -1.18 14.30 13.90
C VAL A 18 -1.15 12.98 13.14
N LEU A 19 -1.75 11.93 13.70
CA LEU A 19 -1.83 10.63 13.06
C LEU A 19 -2.64 10.69 11.76
N SER A 20 -3.77 11.40 11.76
CA SER A 20 -4.60 11.56 10.55
C SER A 20 -3.85 12.31 9.45
N GLU A 21 -3.12 13.38 9.80
CA GLU A 21 -2.30 14.13 8.85
C GLU A 21 -1.19 13.26 8.26
N ALA A 22 -0.53 12.45 9.09
CA ALA A 22 0.50 11.50 8.64
C ALA A 22 -0.07 10.42 7.71
N VAL A 23 -1.23 9.83 8.04
CA VAL A 23 -1.90 8.82 7.21
C VAL A 23 -2.33 9.43 5.88
N THR A 24 -2.92 10.62 5.88
CA THR A 24 -3.29 11.33 4.64
C THR A 24 -2.07 11.66 3.78
N GLY A 25 -0.97 12.12 4.40
CA GLY A 25 0.28 12.39 3.69
C GLY A 25 0.85 11.14 3.03
N TRP A 26 0.88 10.02 3.75
CA TRP A 26 1.32 8.74 3.20
C TRP A 26 0.44 8.25 2.05
N GLN A 27 -0.89 8.36 2.18
CA GLN A 27 -1.81 8.04 1.09
C GLN A 27 -1.51 8.87 -0.15
N HIS A 28 -1.34 10.19 0.00
CA HIS A 28 -1.09 11.08 -1.11
C HIS A 28 0.22 10.75 -1.83
N VAL A 29 1.28 10.43 -1.09
CA VAL A 29 2.56 10.00 -1.68
C VAL A 29 2.39 8.73 -2.51
N LEU A 30 1.70 7.72 -1.98
CA LEU A 30 1.46 6.47 -2.72
C LEU A 30 0.58 6.69 -3.95
N GLU A 31 -0.46 7.51 -3.84
CA GLU A 31 -1.34 7.87 -4.96
C GLU A 31 -0.54 8.55 -6.09
N THR A 32 0.32 9.51 -5.76
CA THR A 32 1.20 10.16 -6.73
C THR A 32 2.15 9.18 -7.41
N LEU A 33 2.82 8.30 -6.65
CA LEU A 33 3.70 7.28 -7.23
C LEU A 33 2.95 6.36 -8.18
N ILE A 34 1.74 5.93 -7.82
CA ILE A 34 0.91 5.08 -8.66
C ILE A 34 0.53 5.80 -9.96
N LEU A 35 0.17 7.08 -9.90
CA LEU A 35 -0.13 7.89 -11.09
C LEU A 35 1.10 8.01 -12.00
N GLU A 36 2.28 8.27 -11.46
CA GLU A 36 3.53 8.34 -12.22
C GLU A 36 3.84 7.01 -12.95
N GLU A 37 3.61 5.88 -12.28
CA GLU A 37 3.79 4.54 -12.85
C GLU A 37 2.75 4.22 -13.94
N MET A 38 1.52 4.72 -13.80
CA MET A 38 0.48 4.63 -14.82
C MET A 38 0.83 5.48 -16.05
N GLU A 39 1.31 6.72 -15.85
CA GLU A 39 1.77 7.60 -16.94
C GLU A 39 2.97 7.00 -17.68
N ALA A 40 3.86 6.31 -16.97
CA ALA A 40 4.99 5.60 -17.54
C ALA A 40 4.62 4.26 -18.22
N GLY A 41 3.35 3.86 -18.19
CA GLY A 41 2.85 2.61 -18.79
C GLY A 41 3.28 1.33 -18.07
N ARG A 42 3.89 1.44 -16.88
CA ARG A 42 4.28 0.29 -16.06
C ARG A 42 3.09 -0.28 -15.30
N PHE A 43 2.18 0.58 -14.85
CA PHE A 43 0.90 0.18 -14.27
C PHE A 43 -0.25 0.28 -15.28
N ARG A 44 -1.28 -0.53 -15.06
CA ARG A 44 -2.51 -0.54 -15.87
C ARG A 44 -3.20 0.82 -15.84
N ALA A 45 -3.61 1.32 -17.00
CA ALA A 45 -4.18 2.66 -17.14
C ALA A 45 -5.58 2.82 -16.52
N ASP A 46 -6.27 1.72 -16.23
CA ASP A 46 -7.59 1.69 -15.61
C ASP A 46 -7.55 1.47 -14.09
N LEU A 47 -6.37 1.57 -13.48
CA LEU A 47 -6.23 1.52 -12.03
C LEU A 47 -6.86 2.77 -11.38
N ASP A 48 -7.65 2.59 -10.33
CA ASP A 48 -8.01 3.70 -9.44
C ASP A 48 -6.85 3.95 -8.46
N ALA A 49 -6.04 4.98 -8.75
CA ALA A 49 -4.80 5.24 -8.00
C ALA A 49 -5.03 5.40 -6.49
N LYS A 50 -6.12 6.06 -6.11
CA LYS A 50 -6.49 6.29 -4.72
C LYS A 50 -6.82 4.98 -3.98
N SER A 51 -7.68 4.13 -4.55
CA SER A 51 -8.04 2.85 -3.94
C SER A 51 -6.86 1.89 -3.91
N ALA A 52 -6.01 1.91 -4.93
CA ALA A 52 -4.78 1.12 -4.96
C ALA A 52 -3.79 1.57 -3.86
N ALA A 53 -3.60 2.88 -3.66
CA ALA A 53 -2.80 3.42 -2.57
C ALA A 53 -3.31 2.97 -1.20
N LEU A 54 -4.63 3.09 -0.95
CA LEU A 54 -5.25 2.63 0.29
C LEU A 54 -5.08 1.13 0.52
N THR A 55 -5.16 0.33 -0.54
CA THR A 55 -4.98 -1.13 -0.45
C THR A 55 -3.54 -1.48 -0.07
N LEU A 56 -2.54 -0.82 -0.68
CA LEU A 56 -1.14 -0.97 -0.32
C LEU A 56 -0.87 -0.53 1.14
N MET A 57 -1.43 0.59 1.56
CA MET A 57 -1.30 1.06 2.95
C MET A 57 -1.85 0.05 3.94
N ALA A 58 -3.06 -0.46 3.68
CA ALA A 58 -3.70 -1.45 4.54
C ALA A 58 -2.86 -2.73 4.65
N PHE A 59 -2.28 -3.18 3.53
CA PHE A 59 -1.35 -4.30 3.54
C PHE A 59 -0.10 -4.01 4.37
N CYS A 60 0.58 -2.88 4.14
CA CYS A 60 1.77 -2.48 4.91
C CYS A 60 1.49 -2.33 6.42
N GLN A 61 0.29 -1.90 6.80
CA GLN A 61 -0.12 -1.83 8.20
C GLN A 61 -0.37 -3.22 8.79
N GLY A 62 -0.90 -4.16 7.99
CA GLY A 62 -1.22 -5.53 8.42
C GLY A 62 -0.06 -6.52 8.31
N ILE A 63 0.98 -6.23 7.53
CA ILE A 63 2.06 -7.18 7.21
C ILE A 63 2.83 -7.64 8.45
N GLY A 64 2.91 -6.81 9.50
CA GLY A 64 3.57 -7.15 10.75
C GLY A 64 2.99 -8.41 11.41
N LEU A 65 1.67 -8.61 11.32
CA LEU A 65 1.01 -9.82 11.82
C LEU A 65 1.38 -11.03 10.95
N LEU A 66 1.34 -10.87 9.63
CA LEU A 66 1.68 -11.94 8.68
C LEU A 66 3.14 -12.37 8.79
N LEU A 67 4.07 -11.43 9.01
CA LEU A 67 5.48 -11.71 9.29
C LEU A 67 5.69 -12.63 10.49
N LEU A 68 4.79 -12.58 11.48
CA LEU A 68 4.85 -13.43 12.67
C LEU A 68 4.15 -14.78 12.46
N THR A 69 3.04 -14.82 11.72
CA THR A 69 2.19 -16.02 11.63
C THR A 69 2.40 -16.85 10.37
N GLN A 70 2.72 -16.23 9.24
CA GLN A 70 2.80 -16.81 7.89
C GLN A 70 3.89 -16.07 7.05
N PRO A 71 5.15 -16.02 7.51
CA PRO A 71 6.22 -15.27 6.81
C PRO A 71 6.48 -15.78 5.39
N GLU A 72 6.27 -17.07 5.13
CA GLU A 72 6.44 -17.71 3.83
C GLU A 72 5.48 -17.19 2.73
N ASP A 73 4.33 -16.64 3.12
CA ASP A 73 3.29 -16.20 2.17
C ASP A 73 3.52 -14.77 1.65
N ILE A 74 4.43 -14.01 2.28
CA ILE A 74 4.64 -12.59 1.98
C ILE A 74 5.07 -12.38 0.53
N ASP A 75 6.02 -13.16 0.05
CA ASP A 75 6.50 -13.06 -1.34
C ASP A 75 5.38 -13.36 -2.34
N GLY A 76 4.47 -14.27 -2.00
CA GLY A 76 3.29 -14.58 -2.81
C GLY A 76 2.35 -13.38 -2.89
N ILE A 77 2.07 -12.74 -1.77
CA ILE A 77 1.22 -11.55 -1.71
C ILE A 77 1.84 -10.38 -2.50
N MET A 78 3.15 -10.17 -2.36
CA MET A 78 3.86 -9.13 -3.11
C MET A 78 3.81 -9.37 -4.62
N ARG A 79 4.00 -10.62 -5.06
CA ARG A 79 3.81 -10.99 -6.48
C ARG A 79 2.37 -10.74 -6.95
N GLN A 80 1.38 -11.03 -6.09
CA GLN A 80 -0.02 -10.81 -6.42
C GLN A 80 -0.34 -9.31 -6.60
N PHE A 81 0.21 -8.44 -5.76
CA PHE A 81 0.12 -6.99 -5.94
C PHE A 81 0.75 -6.53 -7.25
N ALA A 82 1.96 -7.00 -7.56
CA ALA A 82 2.64 -6.67 -8.81
C ALA A 82 1.81 -7.08 -10.03
N GLN A 83 1.16 -8.26 -10.00
CA GLN A 83 0.26 -8.71 -11.06
C GLN A 83 -1.01 -7.87 -11.17
N TRP A 84 -1.59 -7.44 -10.05
CA TRP A 84 -2.81 -6.62 -10.08
C TRP A 84 -2.56 -5.21 -10.61
N PHE A 85 -1.39 -4.64 -10.34
CA PHE A 85 -1.03 -3.28 -10.76
C PHE A 85 -0.36 -3.21 -12.12
N GLY A 86 0.44 -4.22 -12.46
CA GLY A 86 1.11 -4.30 -13.74
C GLY A 86 0.13 -4.37 -14.90
N THR A 87 0.55 -3.86 -16.05
CA THR A 87 -0.05 -4.26 -17.32
C THR A 87 0.28 -5.74 -17.56
N LEU A 88 -0.72 -6.58 -17.86
CA LEU A 88 -0.46 -7.93 -18.39
C LEU A 88 0.24 -7.77 -19.73
N SER A 89 1.56 -7.59 -19.72
CA SER A 89 2.38 -7.61 -20.92
C SER A 89 3.00 -9.00 -21.00
N PRO A 90 2.53 -9.90 -21.90
CA PRO A 90 3.03 -11.28 -21.99
C PRO A 90 4.45 -11.39 -22.57
N LEU A 91 5.29 -10.35 -22.45
CA LEU A 91 6.51 -10.20 -23.27
C LEU A 91 7.81 -10.00 -22.48
N GLN A 92 7.85 -10.28 -21.18
CA GLN A 92 9.10 -10.20 -20.40
C GLN A 92 9.63 -11.54 -19.87
N GLU A 93 9.08 -12.68 -20.30
CA GLU A 93 9.63 -14.03 -19.98
C GLU A 93 10.59 -14.60 -21.03
N ARG A 94 11.11 -13.79 -21.97
CA ARG A 94 12.10 -14.26 -22.96
C ARG A 94 13.19 -13.24 -23.24
N GLU A 95 14.17 -13.14 -22.33
CA GLU A 95 15.58 -12.87 -22.67
C GLU A 95 16.50 -13.68 -21.75
#